data_AF-T2DN89-F1
#
_entry.id   AF-T2DN89-F1
#
_cell.length_a   1.000
_cell.length_b   1.000
_cell.length_c   1.000
_cell.angle_alpha   90.00
_cell.angle_beta   90.00
_cell.angle_gamma   90.00
#
_symmetry.space_group_name_H-M   'P 1'
#
loop_
_entity.id
_entity.type
_entity.pdbx_description
1 polymer ?
#
loop_
_entity_poly.entity_id
_entity_poly.type
_entity_poly.pdbx_seq_one_letter_code
_entity_poly.pdbx_strand_id
1 'polypeptide(L)'
;MNRLIQDGRDLSSEVQKIHKYQVAYRRLIEEYKAAGALPVYDAGFISLDKQFLTLGVNGLAEAAEFLGIEVGNNRKYKDFVRAQLQVIYEQNRTASKHFKCQFNTEFVPAENLGVKNAKWDRQDGYLVNRDCYNSYLYLVENTNTTHIDKFILHGKELNQYLDGGSALHLNLEETLTYKNALNLLNIAAKAGCNYFCVNVKITICNTCEAIDKRTLHACPSCGSEDIDHGTRVIGYLKRVSAFSKGRRDEHALRHYHTHARLHN
;
A
#
# COMPACT_ATOMS: atom_id res chain seq x y z
N MET A 1 -12.57 3.32 -1.45
CA MET A 1 -13.22 2.64 -2.58
C MET A 1 -14.42 1.81 -2.14
N ASN A 2 -14.29 0.96 -1.11
CA ASN A 2 -15.40 0.13 -0.61
C ASN A 2 -16.74 0.89 -0.46
N ARG A 3 -16.81 1.89 0.43
CA ARG A 3 -17.99 2.76 0.60
C ARG A 3 -18.55 3.33 -0.70
N LEU A 4 -17.68 3.89 -1.55
CA LEU A 4 -18.04 4.51 -2.83
C LEU A 4 -18.84 3.54 -3.72
N ILE A 5 -18.39 2.29 -3.80
CA ILE A 5 -19.03 1.26 -4.62
C ILE A 5 -20.33 0.77 -4.00
N GLN A 6 -20.38 0.56 -2.68
CA GLN A 6 -21.60 0.12 -1.99
C GLN A 6 -22.74 1.13 -2.12
N ASP A 7 -22.41 2.42 -2.10
CA ASP A 7 -23.36 3.51 -2.32
C ASP A 7 -23.77 3.68 -3.80
N GLY A 8 -23.12 2.98 -4.74
CA GLY A 8 -23.35 3.17 -6.18
C GLY A 8 -22.98 4.57 -6.68
N ARG A 9 -22.04 5.26 -6.02
CA ARG A 9 -21.64 6.62 -6.43
C ARG A 9 -20.83 6.57 -7.73
N ASP A 10 -21.00 7.60 -8.55
CA ASP A 10 -20.16 7.82 -9.72
C ASP A 10 -18.74 8.24 -9.30
N LEU A 11 -17.75 7.40 -9.63
CA LEU A 11 -16.35 7.62 -9.27
C LEU A 11 -15.80 8.93 -9.87
N SER A 12 -16.20 9.26 -11.10
CA SER A 12 -15.76 10.48 -11.78
C SER A 12 -16.17 11.73 -10.99
N SER A 13 -17.45 11.77 -10.58
CA SER A 13 -18.00 12.86 -9.77
C SER A 13 -17.30 13.00 -8.41
N GLU A 14 -17.01 11.90 -7.72
CA GLU A 14 -16.31 11.94 -6.43
C GLU A 14 -14.85 12.41 -6.59
N VAL A 15 -14.16 11.96 -7.64
CA VAL A 15 -12.80 12.40 -7.96
C VAL A 15 -12.74 13.91 -8.24
N GLN A 16 -13.71 14.45 -8.99
CA GLN A 16 -13.79 15.89 -9.27
C GLN A 16 -14.00 16.73 -7.99
N LYS A 17 -14.76 16.21 -7.01
CA LYS A 17 -14.91 16.87 -5.70
C LYS A 17 -13.57 16.91 -4.96
N ILE A 18 -12.81 15.82 -4.98
CA ILE A 18 -11.47 15.74 -4.37
C ILE A 18 -10.52 16.73 -5.03
N HIS A 19 -10.52 16.85 -6.37
CA HIS A 19 -9.69 17.84 -7.07
C HIS A 19 -9.97 19.27 -6.61
N LYS A 20 -11.24 19.65 -6.53
CA LYS A 20 -11.65 20.98 -6.07
C LYS A 20 -11.18 21.24 -4.64
N TYR A 21 -11.33 20.26 -3.74
CA TYR A 21 -10.84 20.35 -2.37
C TYR A 21 -9.31 20.53 -2.31
N GLN A 22 -8.56 19.74 -3.07
CA GLN A 22 -7.09 19.82 -3.10
C GLN A 22 -6.59 21.16 -3.66
N VAL A 23 -7.24 21.69 -4.70
CA VAL A 23 -6.91 23.01 -5.26
C VAL A 23 -7.22 24.13 -4.26
N ALA A 24 -8.36 24.05 -3.57
CA ALA A 24 -8.69 25.00 -2.51
C ALA A 24 -7.64 24.98 -1.39
N TYR A 25 -7.19 23.79 -0.96
CA TYR A 25 -6.12 23.68 0.03
C TYR A 25 -4.78 24.20 -0.49
N ARG A 26 -4.42 23.89 -1.75
CA ARG A 26 -3.22 24.44 -2.40
C ARG A 26 -3.24 25.97 -2.38
N ARG A 27 -4.40 26.59 -2.60
CA ARG A 27 -4.53 28.05 -2.58
C ARG A 27 -4.14 28.64 -1.22
N LEU A 28 -4.51 27.99 -0.11
CA LEU A 28 -4.08 28.40 1.23
C LEU A 28 -2.55 28.33 1.38
N ILE A 29 -1.91 27.29 0.82
CA ILE A 29 -0.44 27.17 0.84
C ILE A 29 0.22 28.27 0.00
N GLU A 30 -0.36 28.63 -1.15
CA GLU A 30 0.10 29.77 -1.97
C GLU A 30 -0.02 31.09 -1.21
N GLU A 31 -1.09 31.31 -0.46
CA GLU A 31 -1.28 32.48 0.39
C GLU A 31 -0.24 32.54 1.52
N TYR A 32 0.04 31.42 2.19
CA TYR A 32 1.11 31.34 3.18
C TYR A 32 2.49 31.61 2.57
N LYS A 33 2.75 31.13 1.36
CA LYS A 33 3.98 31.45 0.64
C LYS A 33 4.07 32.95 0.34
N ALA A 34 2.99 33.55 -0.18
CA ALA A 34 2.95 34.97 -0.50
C ALA A 34 3.11 35.86 0.74
N ALA A 35 2.65 35.40 1.91
CA ALA A 35 2.85 36.05 3.19
C ALA A 35 4.24 35.84 3.81
N GLY A 36 5.15 35.10 3.16
CA GLY A 36 6.50 34.80 3.67
C GLY A 36 6.52 33.81 4.84
N ALA A 37 5.45 33.06 5.06
CA ALA A 37 5.35 32.09 6.15
C ALA A 37 6.02 30.73 5.84
N LEU A 38 6.56 30.55 4.63
CA LEU A 38 7.10 29.30 4.12
C LEU A 38 8.57 29.43 3.71
N PRO A 39 9.51 29.66 4.66
CA PRO A 39 10.90 30.05 4.37
C PRO A 39 11.68 29.01 3.56
N VAL A 40 11.34 27.72 3.67
CA VAL A 40 11.99 26.66 2.86
C VAL A 40 11.63 26.74 1.37
N TYR A 41 10.47 27.30 1.04
CA TYR A 41 10.07 27.57 -0.34
C TYR A 41 10.77 28.81 -0.88
N ASP A 42 10.93 29.84 -0.04
CA ASP A 42 11.61 31.08 -0.42
C ASP A 42 13.11 30.88 -0.61
N ALA A 43 13.72 30.01 0.19
CA ALA A 43 15.10 29.58 0.03
C ALA A 43 15.33 28.66 -1.19
N GLY A 44 14.28 28.27 -1.93
CA GLY A 44 14.38 27.47 -3.14
C GLY A 44 14.60 25.96 -2.93
N PHE A 45 14.55 25.46 -1.69
CA PHE A 45 14.66 24.01 -1.41
C PHE A 45 13.42 23.25 -1.86
N ILE A 46 12.25 23.89 -1.83
CA ILE A 46 10.97 23.31 -2.25
C ILE A 46 10.32 24.21 -3.30
N SER A 47 9.78 23.60 -4.36
CA SER A 47 9.01 24.29 -5.39
C SER A 47 7.58 23.77 -5.40
N LEU A 48 6.60 24.67 -5.24
CA LEU A 48 5.17 24.32 -5.29
C LEU A 48 4.77 23.72 -6.64
N ASP A 49 5.41 24.13 -7.73
CA ASP A 49 5.08 23.67 -9.09
C ASP A 49 5.56 22.25 -9.38
N LYS A 50 6.45 21.71 -8.53
CA LYS A 50 6.93 20.33 -8.58
C LYS A 50 6.18 19.39 -7.64
N GLN A 51 5.19 19.90 -6.90
CA GLN A 51 4.41 19.11 -5.96
C GLN A 51 3.10 18.64 -6.59
N PHE A 52 2.84 17.34 -6.51
CA PHE A 52 1.58 16.76 -6.93
C PHE A 52 0.51 16.94 -5.85
N LEU A 53 -0.74 17.07 -6.31
CA LEU A 53 -1.95 16.90 -5.53
C LEU A 53 -2.41 15.44 -5.66
N THR A 54 -2.17 14.65 -4.62
CA THR A 54 -2.28 13.18 -4.70
C THR A 54 -3.63 12.65 -4.28
N LEU A 55 -4.27 11.86 -5.13
CA LEU A 55 -5.47 11.09 -4.81
C LEU A 55 -5.08 9.73 -4.25
N GLY A 56 -5.38 9.53 -2.98
CA GLY A 56 -5.10 8.27 -2.29
C GLY A 56 -6.20 7.23 -2.49
N VAL A 57 -5.82 6.02 -2.88
CA VAL A 57 -6.70 4.85 -3.02
C VAL A 57 -6.47 3.88 -1.86
N ASN A 58 -7.55 3.46 -1.21
CA ASN A 58 -7.56 2.40 -0.20
C ASN A 58 -8.91 1.65 -0.25
N GLY A 59 -8.90 0.38 0.14
CA GLY A 59 -10.11 -0.44 0.21
C GLY A 59 -10.65 -0.87 -1.15
N LEU A 60 -9.80 -1.04 -2.16
CA LEU A 60 -10.21 -1.47 -3.51
C LEU A 60 -10.49 -2.97 -3.56
N ALA A 61 -9.71 -3.78 -2.84
CA ALA A 61 -9.93 -5.21 -2.72
C ALA A 61 -11.26 -5.53 -2.03
N GLU A 62 -11.58 -4.83 -0.94
CA GLU A 62 -12.86 -4.96 -0.24
C GLU A 62 -14.04 -4.56 -1.13
N ALA A 63 -13.86 -3.54 -1.97
CA ALA A 63 -14.87 -3.11 -2.93
C ALA A 63 -15.14 -4.17 -4.02
N ALA A 64 -14.10 -4.88 -4.47
CA ALA A 64 -14.25 -6.02 -5.37
C ALA A 64 -15.01 -7.19 -4.71
N GLU A 65 -14.69 -7.52 -3.46
CA GLU A 65 -15.38 -8.58 -2.72
C GLU A 65 -16.87 -8.28 -2.54
N PHE A 66 -17.23 -7.03 -2.24
CA PHE A 66 -18.63 -6.60 -2.18
C PHE A 66 -19.39 -6.87 -3.48
N LEU A 67 -18.74 -6.73 -4.63
CA LEU A 67 -19.32 -7.02 -5.95
C LEU A 67 -19.27 -8.52 -6.32
N GLY A 68 -18.84 -9.41 -5.40
CA GLY A 68 -18.65 -10.84 -5.69
C GLY A 68 -17.54 -11.08 -6.72
N ILE A 69 -16.50 -10.24 -6.72
CA ILE A 69 -15.30 -10.41 -7.53
C ILE A 69 -14.21 -11.00 -6.66
N GLU A 70 -13.74 -12.19 -7.03
CA GLU A 70 -12.61 -12.84 -6.35
C GLU A 70 -11.34 -12.01 -6.54
N VAL A 71 -10.72 -11.58 -5.44
CA VAL A 71 -9.49 -10.81 -5.46
C VAL A 71 -8.30 -11.72 -5.80
N GLY A 72 -7.62 -11.44 -6.91
CA GLY A 72 -6.44 -12.21 -7.31
C GLY A 72 -6.05 -12.02 -8.77
N ASN A 73 -5.08 -12.81 -9.24
CA ASN A 73 -4.61 -12.79 -10.62
C ASN A 73 -5.60 -13.49 -11.57
N ASN A 74 -6.80 -12.93 -11.70
CA ASN A 74 -7.84 -13.39 -12.61
C ASN A 74 -8.36 -12.20 -13.45
N ARG A 75 -8.97 -12.52 -14.60
CA ARG A 75 -9.39 -11.49 -15.56
C ARG A 75 -10.43 -10.53 -14.98
N LYS A 76 -11.43 -11.05 -14.25
CA LYS A 76 -12.54 -10.27 -13.67
C LYS A 76 -12.03 -9.19 -12.73
N TYR A 77 -11.12 -9.55 -11.82
CA TYR A 77 -10.53 -8.61 -10.87
C TYR A 77 -9.62 -7.58 -11.54
N LYS A 78 -8.77 -8.00 -12.48
CA LYS A 78 -7.91 -7.07 -13.22
C LYS A 78 -8.72 -6.06 -14.02
N ASP A 79 -9.77 -6.49 -14.72
CA ASP A 79 -10.64 -5.61 -15.49
C ASP A 79 -11.36 -4.63 -14.56
N PHE A 80 -11.83 -5.09 -13.40
CA PHE A 80 -12.41 -4.22 -12.37
C PHE A 80 -11.42 -3.15 -11.90
N VAL A 81 -10.21 -3.54 -11.46
CA VAL A 81 -9.18 -2.59 -10.99
C VAL A 81 -8.86 -1.58 -12.07
N ARG A 82 -8.63 -2.03 -13.32
CA ARG A 82 -8.32 -1.16 -14.45
C ARG A 82 -9.44 -0.15 -14.72
N ALA A 83 -10.70 -0.60 -14.71
CA ALA A 83 -11.85 0.26 -14.93
C ALA A 83 -11.90 1.40 -13.89
N GLN A 84 -11.64 1.10 -12.61
CA GLN A 84 -11.61 2.13 -11.57
C GLN A 84 -10.42 3.09 -11.74
N LEU A 85 -9.21 2.55 -11.93
CA LEU A 85 -7.98 3.38 -12.01
C LEU A 85 -7.94 4.23 -13.27
N GLN A 86 -8.47 3.74 -14.40
CA GLN A 86 -8.54 4.49 -15.65
C GLN A 86 -9.40 5.75 -15.49
N VAL A 87 -10.55 5.66 -14.82
CA VAL A 87 -11.40 6.83 -14.52
C VAL A 87 -10.62 7.88 -13.73
N ILE A 88 -9.93 7.47 -12.66
CA ILE A 88 -9.14 8.40 -11.83
C ILE A 88 -8.02 9.04 -12.67
N TYR A 89 -7.29 8.25 -13.45
CA TYR A 89 -6.21 8.72 -14.33
C TYR A 89 -6.70 9.76 -15.35
N GLU A 90 -7.81 9.50 -16.03
CA GLU A 90 -8.38 10.42 -17.01
C GLU A 90 -8.90 11.72 -16.37
N GLN A 91 -9.51 11.62 -15.20
CA GLN A 91 -9.93 12.80 -14.43
C GLN A 91 -8.73 13.61 -13.96
N ASN A 92 -7.65 12.98 -13.47
CA ASN A 92 -6.42 13.69 -13.08
C ASN A 92 -5.81 14.48 -14.25
N ARG A 93 -5.78 13.90 -15.45
CA ARG A 93 -5.26 14.60 -16.65
C ARG A 93 -6.13 15.79 -17.03
N THR A 94 -7.45 15.63 -16.95
CA THR A 94 -8.39 16.71 -17.23
C THR A 94 -8.25 17.84 -16.21
N ALA A 95 -8.23 17.51 -14.92
CA ALA A 95 -8.05 18.46 -13.83
C ALA A 95 -6.69 19.17 -13.91
N SER A 96 -5.62 18.45 -14.26
CA SER A 96 -4.28 19.04 -14.39
C SER A 96 -4.26 20.15 -15.45
N LYS A 97 -4.91 19.93 -16.59
CA LYS A 97 -5.02 20.94 -17.66
C LYS A 97 -5.88 22.13 -17.27
N HIS A 98 -6.97 21.87 -16.53
CA HIS A 98 -7.94 22.88 -16.12
C HIS A 98 -7.39 23.78 -15.01
N PHE A 99 -6.89 23.20 -13.91
CA PHE A 99 -6.40 23.92 -12.74
C PHE A 99 -4.93 24.32 -12.82
N LYS A 100 -4.20 23.89 -13.86
CA LYS A 100 -2.74 24.11 -14.01
C LYS A 100 -1.93 23.59 -12.80
N CYS A 101 -2.44 22.55 -12.16
CA CYS A 101 -1.78 21.84 -11.06
C CYS A 101 -1.39 20.43 -11.52
N GLN A 102 -0.41 19.81 -10.88
CA GLN A 102 -0.09 18.41 -11.14
C GLN A 102 -0.91 17.52 -10.20
N PHE A 103 -1.61 16.53 -10.74
CA PHE A 103 -2.33 15.51 -9.96
C PHE A 103 -1.74 14.14 -10.21
N ASN A 104 -1.73 13.29 -9.19
CA ASN A 104 -1.38 11.88 -9.31
C ASN A 104 -2.26 10.99 -8.42
N THR A 105 -2.12 9.69 -8.56
CA THR A 105 -2.87 8.65 -7.85
C THR A 105 -1.89 7.68 -7.20
N GLU A 106 -2.11 7.40 -5.92
CA GLU A 106 -1.28 6.48 -5.16
C GLU A 106 -2.15 5.47 -4.41
N PHE A 107 -1.73 4.21 -4.38
CA PHE A 107 -2.19 3.28 -3.35
C PHE A 107 -1.52 3.64 -2.03
N VAL A 108 -2.21 4.49 -1.26
CA VAL A 108 -1.62 5.05 -0.05
C VAL A 108 -1.39 3.97 0.99
N PRO A 109 -0.27 4.02 1.74
CA PRO A 109 -0.02 3.09 2.84
C PRO A 109 -1.20 2.98 3.81
N ALA A 110 -1.91 4.10 4.03
CA ALA A 110 -3.09 4.17 4.89
C ALA A 110 -2.83 3.56 6.28
N GLU A 111 -1.65 3.80 6.88
CA GLU A 111 -1.21 3.10 8.09
C GLU A 111 -2.28 3.11 9.20
N ASN A 112 -2.78 4.30 9.53
CA ASN A 112 -3.91 4.44 10.45
C ASN A 112 -5.25 4.52 9.72
N LEU A 113 -5.25 4.98 8.45
CA LEU A 113 -6.47 5.25 7.70
C LEU A 113 -7.18 3.97 7.27
N GLY A 114 -6.48 2.88 6.96
CA GLY A 114 -7.09 1.61 6.59
C GLY A 114 -7.93 1.00 7.72
N VAL A 115 -7.47 1.14 8.97
CA VAL A 115 -8.21 0.75 10.17
C VAL A 115 -9.40 1.69 10.42
N LYS A 116 -9.20 3.00 10.25
CA LYS A 116 -10.27 3.99 10.42
C LYS A 116 -11.37 3.83 9.38
N ASN A 117 -11.03 3.64 8.11
CA ASN A 117 -11.97 3.43 7.01
C ASN A 117 -12.85 2.19 7.28
N ALA A 118 -12.23 1.06 7.62
CA ALA A 118 -12.98 -0.15 7.98
C ALA A 118 -13.91 0.08 9.18
N LYS A 119 -13.42 0.75 10.23
CA LYS A 119 -14.22 1.08 11.42
C LYS A 119 -15.41 1.98 11.08
N TRP A 120 -15.19 3.08 10.35
CA TRP A 120 -16.23 4.03 9.98
C TRP A 120 -17.27 3.39 9.06
N ASP A 121 -16.82 2.61 8.07
CA ASP A 121 -17.73 1.86 7.18
C ASP A 121 -18.60 0.88 7.98
N ARG A 122 -18.02 0.16 8.94
CA ARG A 122 -18.79 -0.75 9.81
C ARG A 122 -19.82 -0.01 10.67
N GLN A 123 -19.44 1.13 11.23
CA GLN A 123 -20.33 1.96 12.05
C GLN A 123 -21.52 2.49 11.24
N ASP A 124 -21.29 2.80 9.97
CA ASP A 124 -22.32 3.30 9.05
C ASP A 124 -23.12 2.17 8.37
N GLY A 125 -22.87 0.90 8.72
CA GLY A 125 -23.65 -0.25 8.25
C GLY A 125 -23.20 -0.86 6.92
N TYR A 126 -22.03 -0.49 6.42
CA TYR A 126 -21.48 -1.07 5.19
C TYR A 126 -20.91 -2.48 5.41
N LEU A 127 -20.82 -3.27 4.33
CA LEU A 127 -20.15 -4.56 4.35
C LEU A 127 -18.64 -4.36 4.52
N VAL A 128 -18.08 -4.90 5.60
CA VAL A 128 -16.66 -4.77 5.96
C VAL A 128 -16.09 -6.13 6.33
N ASN A 129 -15.27 -6.70 5.45
CA ASN A 129 -14.68 -8.03 5.62
C ASN A 129 -13.42 -8.05 6.50
N ARG A 130 -12.80 -6.88 6.75
CA ARG A 130 -11.52 -6.76 7.48
C ARG A 130 -11.51 -5.53 8.38
N ASP A 131 -10.82 -5.63 9.51
CA ASP A 131 -10.62 -4.51 10.43
C ASP A 131 -9.56 -3.50 9.95
N CYS A 132 -8.80 -3.86 8.92
CA CYS A 132 -7.90 -2.96 8.22
C CYS A 132 -8.03 -3.20 6.72
N TYR A 133 -8.45 -2.19 5.97
CA TYR A 133 -8.50 -2.29 4.52
C TYR A 133 -7.12 -2.46 3.90
N ASN A 134 -7.06 -3.30 2.87
CA ASN A 134 -5.85 -3.50 2.11
C ASN A 134 -5.47 -2.24 1.32
N SER A 135 -4.17 -1.92 1.38
CA SER A 135 -3.53 -0.89 0.55
C SER A 135 -2.82 -1.48 -0.67
N TYR A 136 -3.10 -2.75 -0.97
CA TYR A 136 -2.48 -3.51 -2.04
C TYR A 136 -3.52 -4.00 -3.03
N LEU A 137 -3.03 -4.53 -4.15
CA LEU A 137 -3.85 -5.16 -5.17
C LEU A 137 -4.14 -6.64 -4.87
N TYR A 138 -3.74 -7.13 -3.71
CA TYR A 138 -3.99 -8.49 -3.21
C TYR A 138 -4.41 -8.43 -1.74
N LEU A 139 -4.96 -9.53 -1.23
CA LEU A 139 -5.32 -9.68 0.18
C LEU A 139 -4.11 -10.17 0.97
N VAL A 140 -3.74 -9.45 2.03
CA VAL A 140 -2.57 -9.77 2.85
C VAL A 140 -2.63 -11.16 3.49
N GLU A 141 -3.84 -11.64 3.79
CA GLU A 141 -4.12 -12.92 4.44
C GLU A 141 -4.33 -14.08 3.47
N ASN A 142 -4.38 -13.83 2.15
CA ASN A 142 -4.65 -14.88 1.17
C ASN A 142 -3.40 -15.75 0.94
N THR A 143 -3.52 -17.03 1.29
CA THR A 143 -2.46 -18.05 1.17
C THR A 143 -2.30 -18.63 -0.24
N ASN A 144 -3.32 -18.47 -1.10
CA ASN A 144 -3.34 -18.98 -2.47
C ASN A 144 -2.72 -18.02 -3.49
N THR A 145 -2.53 -16.75 -3.12
CA THR A 145 -1.88 -15.77 -4.00
C THR A 145 -0.37 -15.97 -3.96
N THR A 146 0.22 -16.43 -5.06
CA THR A 146 1.66 -16.70 -5.16
C THR A 146 2.48 -15.40 -5.23
N HIS A 147 3.80 -15.49 -5.02
CA HIS A 147 4.71 -14.35 -5.24
C HIS A 147 4.63 -13.82 -6.68
N ILE A 148 4.49 -14.72 -7.66
CA ILE A 148 4.38 -14.34 -9.07
C ILE A 148 3.07 -13.60 -9.34
N ASP A 149 1.96 -14.05 -8.76
CA ASP A 149 0.68 -13.34 -8.86
C ASP A 149 0.77 -11.93 -8.32
N LYS A 150 1.46 -11.75 -7.18
CA LYS A 150 1.67 -10.43 -6.59
C LYS A 150 2.50 -9.52 -7.51
N PHE A 151 3.54 -10.04 -8.17
CA PHE A 151 4.29 -9.28 -9.19
C PHE A 151 3.43 -8.91 -10.40
N ILE A 152 2.54 -9.82 -10.86
CA ILE A 152 1.64 -9.55 -11.98
C ILE A 152 0.60 -8.49 -11.61
N LEU A 153 0.02 -8.59 -10.41
CA LEU A 153 -0.94 -7.61 -9.89
C LEU A 153 -0.30 -6.23 -9.72
N HIS A 154 0.95 -6.15 -9.26
CA HIS A 154 1.71 -4.89 -9.24
C HIS A 154 2.51 -4.67 -10.53
N GLY A 155 2.10 -5.26 -11.64
CA GLY A 155 2.78 -5.19 -12.93
C GLY A 155 2.25 -4.10 -13.85
N LYS A 156 2.79 -4.05 -15.07
CA LYS A 156 2.48 -3.03 -16.09
C LYS A 156 0.98 -2.89 -16.37
N GLU A 157 0.26 -4.01 -16.38
CA GLU A 157 -1.18 -4.04 -16.73
C GLU A 157 -2.04 -3.19 -15.79
N LEU A 158 -1.77 -3.22 -14.47
CA LEU A 158 -2.52 -2.45 -13.48
C LEU A 158 -1.84 -1.10 -13.19
N ASN A 159 -0.50 -1.05 -13.21
CA ASN A 159 0.25 0.17 -12.92
C ASN A 159 0.19 1.22 -14.04
N GLN A 160 -0.24 0.89 -15.26
CA GLN A 160 -0.29 1.88 -16.36
C GLN A 160 -1.21 3.08 -16.07
N TYR A 161 -2.16 2.94 -15.15
CA TYR A 161 -3.05 4.02 -14.71
C TYR A 161 -2.66 4.60 -13.34
N LEU A 162 -1.52 4.18 -12.77
CA LEU A 162 -0.95 4.72 -11.54
C LEU A 162 0.28 5.57 -11.88
N ASP A 163 0.19 6.86 -11.59
CA ASP A 163 1.23 7.87 -11.80
C ASP A 163 1.94 8.27 -10.49
N GLY A 164 1.33 7.99 -9.32
CA GLY A 164 1.95 8.11 -7.99
C GLY A 164 2.48 6.79 -7.43
N GLY A 165 2.04 5.66 -7.99
CA GLY A 165 2.61 4.34 -7.74
C GLY A 165 1.87 3.49 -6.71
N SER A 166 2.36 2.25 -6.57
CA SER A 166 1.91 1.25 -5.61
C SER A 166 3.10 0.35 -5.27
N ALA A 167 3.32 0.08 -3.99
CA ALA A 167 4.42 -0.75 -3.53
C ALA A 167 3.99 -2.21 -3.33
N LEU A 168 4.70 -3.14 -3.96
CA LEU A 168 4.56 -4.56 -3.62
C LEU A 168 5.38 -4.89 -2.36
N HIS A 169 4.71 -5.41 -1.34
CA HIS A 169 5.31 -5.97 -0.13
C HIS A 169 5.40 -7.49 -0.22
N LEU A 170 6.55 -7.99 -0.66
CA LEU A 170 6.76 -9.42 -0.85
C LEU A 170 7.30 -10.07 0.43
N ASN A 171 6.44 -10.69 1.22
CA ASN A 171 6.83 -11.40 2.44
C ASN A 171 7.45 -12.76 2.10
N LEU A 172 8.62 -13.04 2.68
CA LEU A 172 9.38 -14.28 2.58
C LEU A 172 9.80 -14.75 3.98
N GLU A 173 10.01 -16.04 4.11
CA GLU A 173 10.28 -16.74 5.37
C GLU A 173 11.75 -16.60 5.73
N GLU A 174 12.59 -16.63 4.71
CA GLU A 174 14.04 -16.62 4.80
C GLU A 174 14.66 -15.68 3.76
N THR A 175 15.89 -15.28 4.04
CA THR A 175 16.67 -14.43 3.13
C THR A 175 16.99 -15.15 1.84
N LEU A 176 16.89 -14.44 0.72
CA LEU A 176 17.17 -14.99 -0.59
C LEU A 176 18.67 -15.25 -0.80
N THR A 177 18.96 -16.34 -1.51
CA THR A 177 20.28 -16.49 -2.15
C THR A 177 20.45 -15.46 -3.26
N TYR A 178 21.68 -15.17 -3.66
CA TYR A 178 21.98 -14.27 -4.79
C TYR A 178 21.20 -14.66 -6.07
N LYS A 179 21.20 -15.95 -6.41
CA LYS A 179 20.48 -16.47 -7.59
C LYS A 179 18.98 -16.20 -7.50
N ASN A 180 18.36 -16.43 -6.34
CA ASN A 180 16.93 -16.20 -6.16
C ASN A 180 16.59 -14.70 -6.17
N ALA A 181 17.43 -13.86 -5.58
CA ALA A 181 17.28 -12.41 -5.64
C ALA A 181 17.34 -11.89 -7.08
N LEU A 182 18.29 -12.37 -7.89
CA LEU A 182 18.39 -12.01 -9.31
C LEU A 182 17.17 -12.49 -10.10
N ASN A 183 16.66 -13.70 -9.81
CA ASN A 183 15.44 -14.19 -10.43
C ASN A 183 14.23 -13.31 -10.11
N LEU A 184 14.07 -12.85 -8.86
CA LEU A 184 13.00 -11.92 -8.51
C LEU A 184 13.11 -10.58 -9.24
N LEU A 185 14.31 -10.03 -9.39
CA LEU A 185 14.54 -8.82 -10.19
C LEU A 185 14.11 -9.02 -11.65
N ASN A 186 14.47 -10.17 -12.24
CA ASN A 186 14.06 -10.51 -13.61
C ASN A 186 12.54 -10.68 -13.74
N ILE A 187 11.89 -11.29 -12.75
CA ILE A 187 10.43 -11.42 -12.69
C ILE A 187 9.77 -10.04 -12.60
N ALA A 188 10.26 -9.17 -11.71
CA ALA A 188 9.76 -7.81 -11.55
C ALA A 188 9.88 -7.02 -12.86
N ALA A 189 11.05 -7.06 -13.51
CA ALA A 189 11.29 -6.42 -14.79
C ALA A 189 10.36 -6.95 -15.89
N LYS A 190 10.17 -8.28 -15.97
CA LYS A 190 9.28 -8.91 -16.96
C LYS A 190 7.81 -8.58 -16.73
N ALA A 191 7.37 -8.55 -15.47
CA ALA A 191 6.00 -8.18 -15.10
C ALA A 191 5.75 -6.66 -15.24
N GLY A 192 6.80 -5.84 -15.23
CA GLY A 192 6.70 -4.38 -15.15
C GLY A 192 6.34 -3.88 -13.75
N CYS A 193 6.76 -4.62 -12.72
CA CYS A 193 6.64 -4.20 -11.33
C CYS A 193 7.82 -3.29 -10.97
N ASN A 194 7.57 -1.98 -10.96
CA ASN A 194 8.59 -0.95 -10.80
C ASN A 194 8.94 -0.63 -9.35
N TYR A 195 8.11 -1.01 -8.37
CA TYR A 195 8.37 -0.76 -6.97
C TYR A 195 7.93 -1.93 -6.08
N PHE A 196 8.91 -2.61 -5.49
CA PHE A 196 8.68 -3.71 -4.57
C PHE A 196 9.75 -3.78 -3.49
N CYS A 197 9.39 -4.40 -2.36
CA CYS A 197 10.31 -4.75 -1.29
C CYS A 197 10.16 -6.22 -0.93
N VAL A 198 11.25 -6.83 -0.48
CA VAL A 198 11.28 -8.18 0.08
C VAL A 198 11.35 -8.07 1.60
N ASN A 199 10.44 -8.74 2.30
CA ASN A 199 10.31 -8.66 3.75
C ASN A 199 10.53 -10.04 4.37
N VAL A 200 11.63 -10.18 5.11
CA VAL A 200 11.87 -11.27 6.04
C VAL A 200 11.83 -10.66 7.43
N LYS A 201 11.21 -11.34 8.41
CA LYS A 201 11.17 -10.85 9.78
C LYS A 201 12.57 -10.98 10.39
N ILE A 202 13.18 -9.83 10.70
CA ILE A 202 14.50 -9.76 11.32
C ILE A 202 14.30 -9.89 12.84
N THR A 203 14.94 -10.85 13.47
CA THR A 203 14.88 -11.03 14.93
C THR A 203 15.66 -9.93 15.63
N ILE A 204 15.04 -9.33 16.65
CA ILE A 204 15.65 -8.33 17.52
C ILE A 204 15.45 -8.78 18.97
N CYS A 205 16.53 -9.05 19.70
CA CYS A 205 16.44 -9.37 21.11
C CYS A 205 16.26 -8.09 21.95
N ASN A 206 15.27 -8.06 22.83
CA ASN A 206 15.04 -6.93 23.73
C ASN A 206 15.96 -6.95 24.95
N THR A 207 16.58 -8.09 25.27
CA THR A 207 17.46 -8.25 26.44
C THR A 207 18.90 -7.83 26.13
N CYS A 208 19.51 -8.34 25.05
CA CYS A 208 20.91 -8.08 24.72
C CYS A 208 21.10 -7.30 23.42
N GLU A 209 20.01 -6.83 22.80
CA GLU A 209 20.00 -6.02 21.58
C GLU A 209 20.60 -6.69 20.32
N ALA A 210 20.92 -7.98 20.40
CA ALA A 210 21.40 -8.75 19.25
C ALA A 210 20.35 -8.79 18.13
N ILE A 211 20.82 -8.60 16.89
CA ILE A 211 20.01 -8.64 15.68
C ILE A 211 20.41 -9.87 14.86
N ASP A 212 19.43 -10.72 14.52
CA ASP A 212 19.62 -11.85 13.60
C ASP A 212 18.71 -11.68 12.37
N LYS A 213 19.28 -11.90 11.18
CA LYS A 213 18.55 -11.75 9.91
C LYS A 213 17.50 -12.84 9.68
N ARG A 214 17.57 -13.94 10.43
CA ARG A 214 16.59 -15.03 10.40
C ARG A 214 15.38 -14.67 11.25
N THR A 215 14.24 -15.29 10.93
CA THR A 215 13.05 -15.26 11.78
C THR A 215 13.21 -16.30 12.90
N LEU A 216 13.58 -15.87 14.10
CA LEU A 216 13.78 -16.72 15.28
C LEU A 216 12.82 -16.31 16.40
N HIS A 217 12.60 -17.23 17.34
CA HIS A 217 11.75 -17.02 18.52
C HIS A 217 12.55 -16.99 19.84
N ALA A 218 13.87 -17.18 19.77
CA ALA A 218 14.78 -17.02 20.89
C ALA A 218 16.11 -16.42 20.38
N CYS A 219 16.81 -15.69 21.24
CA CYS A 219 18.04 -15.01 20.90
C CYS A 219 19.18 -16.03 20.77
N PRO A 220 19.89 -16.10 19.63
CA PRO A 220 21.02 -17.02 19.48
C PRO A 220 22.23 -16.64 20.33
N SER A 221 22.30 -15.38 20.80
CA SER A 221 23.44 -14.86 21.58
C SER A 221 23.29 -15.04 23.09
N CYS A 222 22.06 -14.94 23.62
CA CYS A 222 21.82 -15.00 25.08
C CYS A 222 20.71 -15.98 25.51
N GLY A 223 20.01 -16.63 24.57
CA GLY A 223 18.93 -17.57 24.87
C GLY A 223 17.59 -16.93 25.27
N SER A 224 17.51 -15.60 25.40
CA SER A 224 16.27 -14.91 25.78
C SER A 224 15.13 -15.11 24.76
N GLU A 225 13.92 -15.34 25.25
CA GLU A 225 12.67 -15.40 24.46
C GLU A 225 11.99 -14.01 24.32
N ASP A 226 12.52 -12.97 24.97
CA ASP A 226 12.05 -11.59 24.81
C ASP A 226 12.53 -11.02 23.47
N ILE A 227 11.78 -11.41 22.42
CA ILE A 227 12.07 -11.14 21.02
C ILE A 227 11.01 -10.23 20.41
N ASP A 228 11.48 -9.27 19.63
CA ASP A 228 10.68 -8.50 18.67
C ASP A 228 11.14 -8.84 17.24
N HIS A 229 10.33 -8.47 16.25
CA HIS A 229 10.69 -8.63 14.85
C HIS A 229 10.72 -7.28 14.13
N GLY A 230 11.76 -7.03 13.35
CA GLY A 230 11.83 -5.93 12.38
C GLY A 230 11.24 -6.37 11.05
N THR A 231 10.22 -5.67 10.55
CA THR A 231 9.61 -5.94 9.23
C THR A 231 8.99 -4.68 8.62
N ARG A 232 8.61 -4.75 7.34
CA ARG A 232 7.84 -3.68 6.66
C ARG A 232 6.39 -4.10 6.51
N VAL A 233 5.50 -3.46 7.26
CA VAL A 233 4.06 -3.64 7.07
C VAL A 233 3.58 -2.75 5.93
N ILE A 234 3.90 -1.45 5.94
CA ILE A 234 3.30 -0.43 5.06
C ILE A 234 4.29 0.51 4.34
N GLY A 235 5.58 0.15 4.33
CA GLY A 235 6.57 0.73 3.42
C GLY A 235 7.96 0.81 4.05
N TYR A 236 7.99 1.00 5.36
CA TYR A 236 9.20 1.26 6.12
C TYR A 236 9.45 0.18 7.18
N LEU A 237 10.73 -0.03 7.50
CA LEU A 237 11.17 -1.06 8.45
C LEU A 237 10.96 -0.55 9.87
N LYS A 238 10.21 -1.30 10.68
CA LYS A 238 10.00 -1.02 12.10
C LYS A 238 9.95 -2.32 12.88
N ARG A 239 10.21 -2.22 14.18
CA ARG A 239 9.77 -3.20 15.16
C ARG A 239 8.27 -3.43 15.05
N VAL A 240 7.84 -4.69 15.05
CA VAL A 240 6.41 -5.05 15.00
C VAL A 240 5.68 -4.42 16.18
N SER A 241 6.27 -4.49 17.38
CA SER A 241 5.72 -3.89 18.61
C SER A 241 5.41 -2.39 18.46
N ALA A 242 6.15 -1.68 17.63
CA ALA A 242 6.04 -0.24 17.49
C ALA A 242 4.98 0.20 16.46
N PHE A 243 4.41 -0.69 15.64
CA PHE A 243 3.27 -0.35 14.80
C PHE A 243 2.00 -0.12 15.65
N SER A 244 1.02 0.59 15.09
CA SER A 244 -0.29 0.74 15.74
C SER A 244 -0.96 -0.61 15.97
N LYS A 245 -1.85 -0.71 16.98
CA LYS A 245 -2.51 -1.99 17.31
C LYS A 245 -3.15 -2.65 16.08
N GLY A 246 -3.95 -1.91 15.33
CA GLY A 246 -4.60 -2.45 14.13
C GLY A 246 -3.63 -2.92 13.04
N ARG A 247 -2.42 -2.34 12.97
CA ARG A 247 -1.36 -2.80 12.06
C ARG A 247 -0.59 -4.01 12.56
N ARG A 248 -0.48 -4.17 13.88
CA ARG A 248 0.03 -5.42 14.46
C ARG A 248 -0.94 -6.58 14.23
N ASP A 249 -2.24 -6.31 14.41
CA ASP A 249 -3.30 -7.28 14.16
C ASP A 249 -3.32 -7.68 12.67
N GLU A 250 -3.27 -6.71 11.74
CA GLU A 250 -3.16 -6.98 10.30
C GLU A 250 -1.86 -7.72 9.93
N HIS A 251 -0.72 -7.32 10.50
CA HIS A 251 0.55 -8.01 10.28
C HIS A 251 0.51 -9.48 10.72
N ALA A 252 -0.22 -9.82 11.79
CA ALA A 252 -0.37 -11.20 12.25
C ALA A 252 -1.14 -12.08 11.24
N LEU A 253 -1.96 -11.48 10.37
CA LEU A 253 -2.69 -12.17 9.31
C LEU A 253 -1.86 -12.36 8.04
N ARG A 254 -0.74 -11.64 7.90
CA ARG A 254 0.05 -11.66 6.66
C ARG A 254 0.59 -13.05 6.37
N HIS A 255 0.37 -13.49 5.14
CA HIS A 255 0.92 -14.76 4.68
C HIS A 255 2.43 -14.64 4.47
N TYR A 256 3.16 -15.48 5.19
CA TYR A 256 4.52 -15.91 4.89
C TYR A 256 4.38 -17.37 4.43
N HIS A 257 4.79 -17.65 3.20
CA HIS A 257 4.85 -18.98 2.57
C HIS A 257 5.79 -19.94 3.33
N THR A 258 5.45 -20.33 4.55
CA THR A 258 6.17 -21.37 5.28
C THR A 258 6.23 -22.62 4.42
N HIS A 259 7.43 -23.18 4.23
CA HIS A 259 7.51 -24.61 4.00
C HIS A 259 6.77 -25.24 5.16
N ALA A 260 5.59 -25.83 4.91
CA ALA A 260 5.14 -26.90 5.77
C ALA A 260 6.36 -27.82 5.87
N ARG A 261 6.96 -27.89 7.06
CA ARG A 261 7.94 -28.93 7.33
C ARG A 261 7.18 -30.20 7.03
N LEU A 262 7.50 -30.83 5.90
CA LEU A 262 7.25 -32.24 5.69
C LEU A 262 8.11 -32.93 6.74
N HIS A 263 7.63 -32.94 7.98
CA HIS A 263 8.08 -33.85 9.01
C HIS A 263 7.54 -35.21 8.59
N ASN A 264 8.32 -35.90 7.77
CA ASN A 264 8.42 -37.35 7.79
C ASN A 264 9.76 -37.69 8.44
#